data_AF-A0A661KR55-F1
#
_entry.id   AF-A0A661KR55-F1
#
_cell.length_a   1.000
_cell.length_b   1.000
_cell.length_c   1.000
_cell.angle_alpha   90.00
_cell.angle_beta   90.00
_cell.angle_gamma   90.00
#
_symmetry.space_group_name_H-M   'P 1'
#
loop_
_entity.id
_entity.type
_entity.pdbx_description
1 polymer ?
#
loop_
_entity_poly.entity_id
_entity_poly.type
_entity_poly.pdbx_seq_one_letter_code
_entity_poly.pdbx_strand_id
1 'polypeptide(L)'
;MHPIAEAYELSGVDFCKTPKSCIREFFSAGYLDEDDTKLLLQMIDDRNLTSHTYKEEIAEDIFSRFEKYIPILEKIILKIKEIGFI
;
A
#
# COMPACT_ATOMS: atom_id res chain seq x y z
N MET A 1 -19.87 14.82 -3.52
CA MET A 1 -18.73 15.65 -3.95
C MET A 1 -17.71 15.54 -2.84
N HIS A 2 -16.65 14.76 -3.06
CA HIS A 2 -15.75 14.31 -2.00
C HIS A 2 -14.86 15.47 -1.54
N PRO A 3 -14.84 15.84 -0.24
CA PRO A 3 -14.07 16.99 0.26
C PRO A 3 -12.55 16.88 0.04
N ILE A 4 -12.07 15.67 -0.23
CA ILE A 4 -10.69 15.38 -0.64
C ILE A 4 -10.40 15.83 -2.09
N ALA A 5 -11.38 15.80 -3.00
CA ALA A 5 -11.25 16.25 -4.41
C ALA A 5 -10.73 17.69 -4.50
N GLU A 6 -11.29 18.60 -3.71
CA GLU A 6 -10.90 20.01 -3.66
C GLU A 6 -9.55 20.25 -2.97
N ALA A 7 -9.10 19.34 -2.09
CA ALA A 7 -7.77 19.41 -1.49
C ALA A 7 -6.65 18.98 -2.47
N TYR A 8 -6.96 18.16 -3.48
CA TYR A 8 -5.98 17.68 -4.47
C TYR A 8 -5.55 18.77 -5.46
N GLU A 9 -6.43 19.70 -5.83
CA GLU A 9 -6.11 20.74 -6.81
C GLU A 9 -5.46 22.00 -6.19
N LEU A 10 -5.65 22.25 -4.89
CA LEU A 10 -5.27 23.53 -4.27
C LEU A 10 -3.82 23.62 -3.74
N SER A 11 -3.12 22.50 -3.50
CA SER A 11 -1.87 22.52 -2.71
C SER A 11 -0.57 22.58 -3.52
N GLY A 12 -0.56 22.23 -4.81
CA GLY A 12 0.67 22.17 -5.60
C GLY A 12 1.74 21.20 -5.06
N VAL A 13 1.37 20.31 -4.14
CA VAL A 13 2.25 19.31 -3.53
C VAL A 13 2.01 17.97 -4.22
N ASP A 14 3.06 17.43 -4.85
CA ASP A 14 3.07 16.06 -5.34
C ASP A 14 2.90 15.08 -4.16
N PHE A 15 1.67 14.70 -3.84
CA PHE A 15 1.42 13.70 -2.80
C PHE A 15 1.80 12.31 -3.31
N CYS A 16 2.83 11.75 -2.69
CA CYS A 16 3.38 10.42 -2.85
C CYS A 16 3.66 9.92 -4.30
N LYS A 17 4.90 10.12 -4.78
CA LYS A 17 5.32 9.73 -6.14
C LYS A 17 5.61 8.25 -6.37
N THR A 18 5.61 7.45 -5.31
CA THR A 18 5.93 6.01 -5.34
C THR A 18 5.00 5.22 -4.42
N PRO A 19 4.78 3.93 -4.66
CA PRO A 19 3.95 3.10 -3.77
C PRO A 19 4.41 3.15 -2.31
N LYS A 20 5.73 3.09 -2.07
CA LYS A 20 6.29 3.19 -0.72
C LYS A 20 6.07 4.55 -0.09
N SER A 21 6.19 5.64 -0.84
CA SER A 21 5.85 6.96 -0.29
C SER A 21 4.36 7.06 0.04
N CYS A 22 3.47 6.45 -0.75
CA CYS A 22 2.03 6.53 -0.47
C CYS A 22 1.67 5.81 0.82
N ILE A 23 2.26 4.63 1.06
CA ILE A 23 2.10 3.91 2.33
C ILE A 23 2.60 4.75 3.51
N ARG A 24 3.76 5.42 3.36
CA ARG A 24 4.30 6.28 4.43
C ARG A 24 3.45 7.50 4.70
N GLU A 25 2.92 8.17 3.68
CA GLU A 25 1.99 9.29 3.87
C GLU A 25 0.70 8.83 4.55
N PHE A 26 0.17 7.66 4.18
CA PHE A 26 -1.04 7.10 4.80
C PHE A 26 -0.83 6.76 6.28
N PHE A 27 0.37 6.28 6.63
CA PHE A 27 0.80 6.12 8.03
C PHE A 27 0.96 7.45 8.75
N SER A 28 1.66 8.42 8.16
CA SER A 28 1.86 9.76 8.75
C SER A 28 0.53 10.49 9.00
N ALA A 29 -0.47 10.25 8.16
CA ALA A 29 -1.83 10.77 8.33
C ALA A 29 -2.68 10.01 9.38
N GLY A 30 -2.13 8.95 9.99
CA GLY A 30 -2.77 8.18 11.06
C GLY A 30 -3.77 7.11 10.60
N TYR A 31 -3.78 6.76 9.31
CA TYR A 31 -4.71 5.76 8.78
C TYR A 31 -4.20 4.31 8.89
N LEU A 32 -2.91 4.13 9.17
CA LEU A 32 -2.25 2.84 9.35
C LEU A 32 -1.60 2.75 10.72
N ASP A 33 -1.56 1.54 11.29
CA ASP A 33 -0.67 1.23 12.41
C ASP A 33 0.73 0.81 11.92
N GLU A 34 1.68 0.67 12.84
CA GLU A 34 3.08 0.38 12.52
C GLU A 34 3.25 -1.01 11.87
N ASP A 35 2.50 -2.01 12.34
CA ASP A 35 2.60 -3.39 11.86
C ASP A 35 2.02 -3.53 10.46
N ASP A 36 0.85 -2.95 10.21
CA ASP A 36 0.24 -2.82 8.88
C ASP A 36 1.19 -2.12 7.91
N THR A 37 1.82 -1.02 8.35
CA THR A 37 2.72 -0.23 7.52
C THR A 37 3.95 -1.05 7.11
N LYS A 38 4.56 -1.79 8.05
CA LYS A 38 5.69 -2.68 7.75
C LYS A 38 5.30 -3.76 6.76
N LEU A 39 4.15 -4.40 6.97
CA LEU A 39 3.66 -5.48 6.12
C LEU A 39 3.36 -4.99 4.68
N LEU A 40 2.76 -3.81 4.55
CA LEU A 40 2.51 -3.17 3.25
C LEU A 40 3.81 -2.80 2.53
N LEU A 41 4.81 -2.27 3.25
CA LEU A 41 6.11 -1.96 2.67
C LEU A 41 6.83 -3.23 2.18
N GLN A 42 6.78 -4.31 2.96
CA GLN A 42 7.32 -5.61 2.58
C GLN A 42 6.62 -6.19 1.34
N MET A 43 5.29 -6.07 1.27
CA MET A 43 4.52 -6.47 0.09
C MET A 43 4.96 -5.73 -1.18
N ILE A 44 5.25 -4.43 -1.09
CA ILE A 44 5.78 -3.66 -2.24
C ILE A 44 7.17 -4.16 -2.66
N ASP A 45 8.01 -4.57 -1.71
CA ASP A 45 9.31 -5.18 -2.02
C ASP A 45 9.17 -6.54 -2.70
N ASP A 46 8.31 -7.41 -2.19
CA ASP A 46 8.03 -8.70 -2.81
C ASP A 46 7.44 -8.54 -4.21
N ARG A 47 6.57 -7.54 -4.42
CA ARG A 47 6.05 -7.19 -5.76
C ARG A 47 7.19 -6.86 -6.72
N ASN A 48 8.21 -6.12 -6.29
CA ASN A 48 9.33 -5.80 -7.19
C ASN A 48 10.09 -7.07 -7.63
N LEU A 49 10.11 -8.10 -6.79
CA LEU A 49 10.74 -9.39 -7.08
C LEU A 49 9.90 -10.30 -8.00
N THR A 50 8.60 -10.02 -8.20
CA THR A 50 7.78 -10.85 -9.11
C THR A 50 8.19 -10.72 -10.57
N SER A 51 8.97 -9.70 -10.93
CA SER A 51 9.59 -9.59 -12.26
C SER A 51 10.83 -10.51 -12.43
N HIS A 52 11.33 -11.09 -11.34
CA HIS A 52 12.48 -12.00 -11.28
C HIS A 52 12.07 -13.48 -11.11
N THR A 53 10.83 -13.83 -11.46
CA THR A 53 10.24 -15.18 -11.32
C THR A 53 10.86 -16.27 -12.18
N TYR A 54 11.91 -15.97 -12.95
CA TYR A 54 12.71 -16.98 -13.64
C TYR A 54 13.55 -17.86 -12.69
N LYS A 55 13.58 -17.52 -11.40
CA LYS A 55 14.15 -18.34 -10.32
C LYS A 55 13.01 -18.92 -9.49
N GLU A 56 12.77 -20.22 -9.62
CA GLU A 56 11.69 -20.95 -8.95
C GLU A 56 11.70 -20.74 -7.42
N GLU A 57 12.87 -20.81 -6.79
CA GLU A 57 13.07 -20.54 -5.36
C GLU A 57 12.52 -19.16 -4.93
N ILE A 58 12.72 -18.12 -5.75
CA ILE A 58 12.20 -16.78 -5.47
C ILE A 58 10.67 -16.75 -5.59
N ALA A 59 10.12 -17.49 -6.56
CA ALA A 59 8.67 -17.56 -6.76
C ALA A 59 7.99 -18.28 -5.58
N GLU A 60 8.54 -19.41 -5.12
CA GLU A 60 8.04 -20.16 -3.95
C GLU A 60 8.11 -19.30 -2.68
N ASP A 61 9.24 -18.63 -2.46
CA ASP A 61 9.44 -17.75 -1.32
C ASP A 61 8.40 -16.62 -1.28
N ILE A 62 8.19 -15.93 -2.41
CA ILE A 62 7.19 -14.86 -2.52
C ILE A 62 5.78 -15.44 -2.29
N PHE A 63 5.47 -16.58 -2.91
CA PHE A 63 4.16 -17.22 -2.80
C PHE A 63 3.82 -17.58 -1.35
N SER A 64 4.80 -18.09 -0.58
CA SER A 64 4.62 -18.40 0.85
C SER A 64 4.25 -17.18 1.70
N ARG A 65 4.61 -15.97 1.25
CA ARG A 65 4.30 -14.71 1.95
C ARG A 65 2.99 -14.08 1.51
N PHE A 66 2.47 -14.43 0.32
CA PHE A 66 1.25 -13.87 -0.24
C PHE A 66 0.02 -14.07 0.65
N GLU A 67 -0.08 -15.20 1.35
CA GLU A 67 -1.18 -15.47 2.28
C GLU A 67 -1.30 -14.42 3.39
N LYS A 68 -0.18 -13.79 3.76
CA LYS A 68 -0.14 -12.72 4.79
C LYS A 68 -0.59 -11.37 4.23
N TYR A 69 -0.55 -11.19 2.91
CA TYR A 69 -0.88 -9.91 2.26
C TYR A 69 -2.38 -9.75 1.96
N ILE A 70 -3.11 -10.85 1.80
CA ILE A 70 -4.55 -10.79 1.50
C ILE A 70 -5.34 -10.08 2.62
N PRO A 71 -5.22 -10.47 3.91
CA PRO A 71 -6.03 -9.86 4.97
C PRO A 71 -5.75 -8.37 5.17
N ILE A 72 -4.48 -7.96 5.00
CA ILE A 72 -4.10 -6.55 5.13
C ILE A 72 -4.66 -5.73 3.96
N LEU A 73 -4.61 -6.24 2.73
CA LEU A 73 -5.20 -5.55 1.58
C LEU A 73 -6.71 -5.35 1.77
N GLU A 74 -7.43 -6.37 2.24
CA GLU A 74 -8.86 -6.25 2.55
C GLU A 74 -9.12 -5.20 3.63
N LYS A 75 -8.36 -5.22 4.73
CA LYS A 75 -8.42 -4.20 5.81
C LYS A 75 -8.22 -2.79 5.26
N ILE A 76 -7.23 -2.59 4.39
CA ILE A 76 -6.93 -1.27 3.82
C ILE A 76 -7.99 -0.83 2.82
N ILE A 77 -8.51 -1.72 1.97
CA ILE A 77 -9.60 -1.39 1.04
C ILE A 77 -10.84 -0.91 1.81
N LEU A 78 -11.19 -1.59 2.92
CA LEU A 78 -12.29 -1.18 3.77
C LEU A 78 -12.03 0.19 4.39
N LYS A 79 -10.82 0.41 4.93
CA LYS A 79 -10.41 1.71 5.49
C LYS A 79 -10.53 2.85 4.47
N ILE A 80 -10.07 2.63 3.24
CA ILE A 80 -10.13 3.61 2.15
C ILE A 80 -11.60 3.96 1.80
N LYS A 81 -12.49 2.96 1.79
CA LYS A 81 -13.94 3.18 1.59
C LYS A 81 -14.58 3.95 2.75
N GLU A 82 -14.21 3.67 4.00
CA GLU A 82 -14.72 4.39 5.19
C GLU A 82 -14.35 5.87 5.16
N ILE A 83 -13.13 6.19 4.71
CA ILE A 83 -12.65 7.58 4.57
C ILE A 83 -13.24 8.24 3.30
N GLY A 84 -13.79 7.45 2.39
CA GLY A 84 -14.41 7.89 1.15
C GLY A 84 -13.40 8.27 0.06
N PHE A 85 -12.24 7.63 0.03
CA PHE A 85 -11.31 7.80 -1.09
C PHE A 85 -11.74 7.05 -2.35
N ILE A 86 -12.55 6.00 -2.22
CA ILE A 86 -13.13 5.19 -3.32
C ILE A 86 -14.56 4.74 -3.01
#